data_AF-A0A9X8VD36-F1
#
_entry.id   AF-A0A9X8VD36-F1
#
_cell.length_a   1.000
_cell.length_b   1.000
_cell.length_c   1.000
_cell.angle_alpha   90.00
_cell.angle_beta   90.00
_cell.angle_gamma   90.00
#
_symmetry.space_group_name_H-M   'P 1'
#
loop_
_entity.id
_entity.type
_entity.pdbx_description
1 polymer ?
#
loop_
_entity_poly.entity_id
_entity_poly.type
_entity_poly.pdbx_seq_one_letter_code
_entity_poly.pdbx_strand_id
1 'polypeptide(L)' 'MSTKPTIVLVHGFWGGAAHWSKVIIELSRRGYTAIHAVEMPLTSLAEDAERTRKMVA' A
#
# COMPACT_ATOMS: atom_id res chain seq x y z
N MET A 1 2.99 3.12 24.85
CA MET A 1 1.96 2.93 23.81
C MET A 1 2.59 2.15 22.66
N SER A 2 1.99 1.04 22.23
CA SER A 2 2.49 0.31 21.06
C SER A 2 2.25 1.16 19.81
N THR A 3 3.31 1.43 19.06
CA THR A 3 3.23 2.10 17.76
C THR A 3 2.49 1.17 16.80
N LYS A 4 1.48 1.70 16.11
CA LYS A 4 0.78 0.92 15.08
C LYS A 4 1.73 0.63 13.92
N PRO A 5 1.61 -0.55 13.28
CA PRO A 5 2.45 -0.89 12.15
C PRO A 5 2.12 -0.02 10.93
N THR A 6 3.11 0.17 10.07
CA THR A 6 2.89 0.64 8.70
C THR A 6 2.15 -0.41 7.89
N ILE A 7 1.14 0.01 7.14
CA ILE A 7 0.34 -0.86 6.27
C ILE A 7 0.68 -0.51 4.81
N VAL A 8 1.16 -1.50 4.07
CA VAL A 8 1.43 -1.38 2.62
C VAL A 8 0.40 -2.21 1.86
N LEU A 9 -0.40 -1.55 1.02
CA LEU A 9 -1.47 -2.15 0.24
C LEU A 9 -1.01 -2.32 -1.21
N VAL A 10 -0.84 -3.56 -1.64
CA VAL A 10 -0.42 -3.93 -2.99
C VAL A 10 -1.62 -4.51 -3.74
N HIS A 11 -1.94 -3.98 -4.91
CA HIS A 11 -3.10 -4.43 -5.68
C HIS A 11 -2.82 -5.74 -6.45
N GLY A 12 -3.89 -6.42 -6.85
CA GLY A 12 -3.83 -7.57 -7.76
C GLY A 12 -3.88 -7.17 -9.24
N PHE A 13 -4.02 -8.17 -10.12
CA PHE A 13 -4.12 -7.97 -11.56
C PHE A 13 -5.36 -7.12 -11.93
N TRP A 14 -5.24 -6.26 -12.94
CA TRP A 14 -6.28 -5.31 -13.41
C TRP A 14 -6.71 -4.27 -12.37
N GLY A 15 -5.86 -4.02 -11.37
CA GLY A 15 -6.06 -2.97 -10.39
C GLY A 15 -4.98 -1.90 -10.43
N GLY A 16 -5.18 -0.90 -9.57
CA GLY A 16 -4.20 0.12 -9.22
C GLY A 16 -4.40 0.54 -7.76
N ALA A 17 -3.62 1.51 -7.29
CA ALA A 17 -3.65 1.96 -5.89
C ALA A 17 -5.04 2.46 -5.46
N ALA A 18 -5.82 3.03 -6.37
CA ALA A 18 -7.15 3.60 -6.10
C ALA A 18 -8.18 2.57 -5.60
N HIS A 19 -7.99 1.27 -5.89
CA HIS A 19 -8.87 0.20 -5.40
C HIS A 19 -8.92 0.15 -3.86
N TRP A 20 -7.89 0.65 -3.20
CA TRP A 20 -7.79 0.66 -1.75
C TRP A 20 -8.45 1.87 -1.08
N SER A 21 -9.03 2.81 -1.83
CA SER A 21 -9.60 4.06 -1.29
C SER A 21 -10.51 3.85 -0.07
N LYS A 22 -11.49 2.94 -0.15
CA LYS A 22 -12.40 2.62 0.96
C LYS A 22 -11.70 1.90 2.12
N VAL A 23 -10.70 1.08 1.83
CA VAL A 23 -9.90 0.37 2.85
C VAL A 23 -9.05 1.35 3.65
N ILE A 24 -8.43 2.32 2.97
CA ILE A 24 -7.63 3.39 3.60
C ILE A 24 -8.50 4.20 4.58
N ILE A 25 -9.72 4.57 4.17
CA ILE A 25 -10.66 5.29 5.04
C ILE A 25 -10.96 4.49 6.31
N GLU A 26 -11.25 3.20 6.19
CA GLU A 26 -11.56 2.37 7.36
C GLU A 26 -10.35 2.14 8.26
N LEU A 27 -9.14 1.94 7.69
CA LEU A 27 -7.90 1.83 8.46
C LEU A 27 -7.58 3.14 9.20
N SER A 28 -7.78 4.29 8.54
CA SER A 28 -7.63 5.60 9.18
C SER A 28 -8.60 5.78 10.34
N ARG A 29 -9.88 5.39 10.17
CA ARG A 29 -10.90 5.42 11.23
C ARG A 29 -10.54 4.51 12.42
N ARG A 30 -9.84 3.41 12.17
CA ARG A 30 -9.29 2.53 13.21
C ARG A 30 -8.03 3.09 13.85
N GLY A 31 -7.53 4.25 13.43
CA GLY A 31 -6.37 4.94 13.99
C GLY A 31 -5.02 4.49 13.43
N TYR A 32 -4.99 3.82 12.27
CA TYR A 32 -3.73 3.60 11.54
C TYR A 32 -3.37 4.86 10.76
N THR A 33 -2.13 5.33 10.90
CA THR A 33 -1.68 6.61 10.31
C THR A 33 -0.65 6.42 9.20
N ALA A 34 0.19 5.37 9.28
CA ALA A 34 1.17 5.03 8.26
C ALA A 34 0.56 4.01 7.28
N ILE A 35 -0.11 4.50 6.24
CA ILE A 35 -0.78 3.67 5.22
C ILE A 35 -0.28 4.10 3.84
N HIS A 36 0.21 3.14 3.06
CA HIS A 36 0.68 3.36 1.69
C HIS A 36 -0.08 2.45 0.72
N ALA A 37 -0.70 3.02 -0.30
CA ALA A 37 -1.21 2.26 -1.43
C ALA A 37 -0.20 2.33 -2.58
N VAL A 38 0.29 1.17 -2.99
CA VAL A 38 1.36 1.07 -3.99
C VAL A 38 0.73 1.08 -5.37
N GLU A 39 1.11 2.08 -6.19
CA GLU A 39 0.91 2.03 -7.63
C GLU A 39 2.16 1.43 -8.26
N MET A 40 2.01 0.27 -8.91
CA MET A 40 3.11 -0.49 -9.52
C MET A 40 3.26 -0.12 -11.00
N PRO A 41 4.49 -0.12 -11.55
CA PRO A 41 4.72 0.20 -12.95
C PRO A 41 4.20 -0.88 -13.92
N LEU A 42 4.07 -2.14 -13.48
CA LEU A 42 3.55 -3.28 -14.26
C LEU A 42 4.38 -3.59 -15.52
N THR A 43 5.65 -3.22 -15.50
CA THR A 43 6.64 -3.38 -16.57
C THR A 43 7.48 -4.66 -16.37
N SER A 44 7.80 -5.01 -15.12
CA SER A 44 8.47 -6.27 -14.76
C SER A 44 8.31 -6.59 -13.27
N LEU A 45 8.42 -7.87 -12.90
CA LEU A 45 8.39 -8.30 -11.49
C LEU A 45 9.49 -7.63 -10.65
N ALA A 46 10.68 -7.43 -11.23
CA ALA A 46 11.79 -6.78 -10.52
C ALA A 46 11.47 -5.32 -10.19
N GLU A 47 10.88 -4.58 -11.14
CA GLU A 47 10.48 -3.19 -10.95
C GLU A 47 9.29 -3.06 -9.98
N ASP A 48 8.30 -3.95 -10.06
CA ASP A 48 7.16 -3.98 -9.14
C ASP A 48 7.58 -4.29 -7.69
N ALA A 49 8.48 -5.27 -7.52
CA ALA A 49 9.04 -5.61 -6.22
C ALA A 49 9.87 -4.45 -5.65
N GLU A 50 10.65 -3.76 -6.49
CA GLU A 50 11.45 -2.60 -6.07
C GLU A 50 10.59 -1.41 -5.68
N ARG A 51 9.53 -1.13 -6.46
CA ARG A 51 8.56 -0.10 -6.12
C ARG A 51 7.91 -0.36 -4.76
N THR A 52 7.57 -1.62 -4.48
CA THR A 52 6.97 -2.01 -3.18
C THR A 52 7.97 -1.86 -2.04
N ARG A 53 9.24 -2.27 -2.22
CA ARG A 53 10.29 -2.10 -1.19
C ARG A 53 10.48 -0.65 -0.76
N LYS A 54 10.40 0.30 -1.70
CA LYS A 54 10.51 1.75 -1.42
C LYS A 54 9.38 2.31 -0.55
N MET A 55 8.30 1.56 -0.32
CA MET A 55 7.17 1.99 0.52
C MET A 55 7.28 1.45 1.97
N VAL A 56 8.27 0.61 2.25
CA VAL A 56 8.52 0.01 3.57
C VAL A 56 9.59 0.77 4.36
N ALA A 57 10.46 1.50 3.66
CA ALA A 57 11.66 2.17 4.21
C ALA A 57 11.42 3.65 4.52
#